data_AF-A0A084G677-F1
#
_entry.id   AF-A0A084G677-F1
#
_cell.length_a   1.000
_cell.length_b   1.000
_cell.length_c   1.000
_cell.angle_alpha   90.00
_cell.angle_beta   90.00
_cell.angle_gamma   90.00
#
_symmetry.space_group_name_H-M   'P 1'
#
loop_
_entity.id
_entity.type
_entity.pdbx_description
1 polymer ?
#
loop_
_entity_poly.entity_id
_entity_poly.type
_entity_poly.pdbx_seq_one_letter_code
_entity_poly.pdbx_strand_id
1 'polypeptide(L)'
;MSGLPPTHGTRPVSPKVTGLDDKDIKATEPPPANPSKYNDHGTSEQSGSDEDIEGYGENPFSDPTKAAYWKEVYENSRYECRHVFDPDIAWSREEEKKIVRKLDWHCVMFFALQVDRGNLSQAVSDNMLDDLGMNTNDYNYGNMVFLVSFLLAELPSQLVSKAIGPDRWIPTQICLWSIVAAAQCSLKGRASFLATRSLLGLLEGGFIPDLVLWLSYFYTSRELPIRLSYFWTTLSVTGIATSLLAFALLHMRGINGWGGWRWLFLIEGLITLTIGIASFFLMPASAVQTKTWFRPKGWFNDREVRIVVNRVLRDDPSKGDMHNRQAITPKRLWEALKDYDLWPLYIIGLIAYMPQGPPAKYLTLSLRSIGFSAFNTNLLTIPVSVIHMINLLLITRLSEWLNERTFVSMLQPLWTLPCMIALRWWPGLVDNKWGTYGLIVSLLSYPYCHAILVAWCSRNSNNVAARSVSAALYNMSVQLGNVADSFIYREDDKPYYHRGNMQLVAINFAAIGVFLLTKAYYVYRNKQRDRIWNSMTQEERDDYVKNTKLVGSRRLDFRFAH
;
A
#
# COMPACT_ATOMS: atom_id res chain seq x y z
N MET A 1 51.63 -4.02 -35.90
CA MET A 1 53.06 -3.78 -35.57
C MET A 1 53.16 -3.73 -34.06
N SER A 2 53.65 -4.84 -33.47
CA SER A 2 54.83 -4.89 -32.58
C SER A 2 54.55 -4.34 -31.18
N GLY A 3 54.60 -5.07 -30.07
CA GLY A 3 55.34 -6.29 -29.74
C GLY A 3 55.87 -6.09 -28.32
N LEU A 4 55.55 -7.00 -27.40
CA LEU A 4 56.22 -7.21 -26.10
C LEU A 4 57.75 -7.46 -26.32
N PRO A 5 58.66 -7.63 -25.31
CA PRO A 5 58.51 -8.02 -23.89
C PRO A 5 59.64 -7.39 -22.96
N PRO A 6 60.27 -8.03 -21.94
CA PRO A 6 59.80 -8.27 -20.55
C PRO A 6 60.87 -8.12 -19.41
N THR A 7 60.51 -8.62 -18.21
CA THR A 7 61.29 -9.40 -17.20
C THR A 7 61.94 -8.79 -15.93
N HIS A 8 61.75 -9.60 -14.87
CA HIS A 8 62.48 -9.80 -13.60
C HIS A 8 61.85 -9.14 -12.36
N GLY A 9 61.45 -9.82 -11.28
CA GLY A 9 61.81 -11.15 -10.77
C GLY A 9 62.67 -10.98 -9.52
N THR A 10 62.09 -11.20 -8.32
CA THR A 10 62.76 -11.75 -7.11
C THR A 10 61.87 -11.63 -5.84
N ARG A 11 61.61 -12.78 -5.22
CA ARG A 11 61.40 -13.03 -3.78
C ARG A 11 62.53 -14.00 -3.38
N PRO A 12 62.70 -14.45 -2.11
CA PRO A 12 62.28 -13.97 -0.79
C PRO A 12 63.44 -13.99 0.24
N VAL A 13 63.30 -13.41 1.44
CA VAL A 13 64.07 -13.86 2.63
C VAL A 13 63.26 -13.59 3.92
N SER A 14 62.91 -14.65 4.65
CA SER A 14 62.78 -14.64 6.12
C SER A 14 64.09 -15.16 6.71
N PRO A 15 64.47 -14.81 7.96
CA PRO A 15 64.36 -15.86 8.99
C PRO A 15 64.24 -15.39 10.46
N LYS A 16 63.96 -16.41 11.29
CA LYS A 16 64.51 -16.73 12.63
C LYS A 16 63.67 -16.47 13.90
N VAL A 17 63.50 -17.60 14.59
CA VAL A 17 63.02 -17.86 15.95
C VAL A 17 64.23 -18.27 16.81
N THR A 18 64.24 -17.83 18.08
CA THR A 18 64.98 -18.36 19.25
C THR A 18 64.23 -17.80 20.47
N GLY A 19 63.75 -18.52 21.51
CA GLY A 19 64.26 -19.69 22.22
C GLY A 19 64.88 -19.24 23.56
N LEU A 20 64.51 -19.88 24.69
CA LEU A 20 65.01 -19.85 26.11
C LEU A 20 63.90 -19.46 27.11
N ASP A 21 63.69 -20.07 28.29
CA ASP A 21 64.09 -21.34 28.90
C ASP A 21 63.30 -21.52 30.23
N ASP A 22 63.14 -22.77 30.67
CA ASP A 22 62.44 -23.27 31.86
C ASP A 22 63.01 -22.82 33.22
N LYS A 23 62.18 -22.85 34.28
CA LYS A 23 62.59 -23.34 35.61
C LYS A 23 61.44 -23.72 36.56
N ASP A 24 61.67 -24.87 37.19
CA ASP A 24 61.21 -25.38 38.49
C ASP A 24 59.94 -26.25 38.62
N ILE A 25 60.24 -27.55 38.82
CA ILE A 25 59.43 -28.71 39.15
C ILE A 25 59.39 -28.89 40.68
N LYS A 26 58.24 -29.31 41.26
CA LYS A 26 58.21 -30.33 42.35
C LYS A 26 56.79 -30.89 42.57
N ALA A 27 56.74 -32.22 42.70
CA ALA A 27 55.57 -33.06 42.89
C ALA A 27 55.48 -33.60 44.32
N THR A 28 54.26 -33.85 44.82
CA THR A 28 53.95 -34.76 45.95
C THR A 28 52.52 -35.32 45.81
N GLU A 29 52.36 -36.64 45.99
CA GLU A 29 51.15 -37.48 45.81
C GLU A 29 50.34 -37.73 47.14
N PRO A 30 49.13 -38.36 47.10
CA PRO A 30 47.95 -38.18 48.01
C PRO A 30 47.82 -39.28 49.11
N PRO A 31 46.81 -39.33 50.06
CA PRO A 31 45.34 -39.58 49.89
C PRO A 31 44.44 -39.09 51.11
N PRO A 32 43.19 -39.56 51.42
CA PRO A 32 42.10 -40.24 50.68
C PRO A 32 40.73 -39.48 50.71
N ALA A 33 39.68 -40.14 50.19
CA ALA A 33 38.40 -39.59 49.73
C ALA A 33 37.22 -39.48 50.74
N ASN A 34 36.29 -38.56 50.37
CA ASN A 34 34.81 -38.56 50.49
C ASN A 34 34.11 -38.27 51.84
N PRO A 35 32.82 -37.82 51.84
CA PRO A 35 32.09 -36.96 50.89
C PRO A 35 31.21 -35.88 51.60
N SER A 36 30.77 -34.84 50.86
CA SER A 36 29.37 -34.37 50.77
C SER A 36 29.18 -32.84 50.61
N LYS A 37 28.49 -32.52 49.51
CA LYS A 37 27.38 -31.58 49.37
C LYS A 37 27.58 -30.06 49.59
N TYR A 38 27.41 -29.39 48.44
CA TYR A 38 26.65 -28.17 48.17
C TYR A 38 27.37 -26.81 48.30
N ASN A 39 27.33 -26.13 47.15
CA ASN A 39 27.87 -24.83 46.81
C ASN A 39 27.28 -23.70 47.66
N ASP A 40 28.10 -22.69 47.96
CA ASP A 40 27.61 -21.33 48.15
C ASP A 40 28.55 -20.26 47.56
N HIS A 41 27.88 -19.30 46.91
CA HIS A 41 28.19 -17.95 46.40
C HIS A 41 29.61 -17.44 46.02
N GLY A 42 29.67 -16.78 44.85
CA GLY A 42 30.76 -15.91 44.39
C GLY A 42 30.50 -15.25 43.02
N THR A 43 30.00 -14.02 43.06
CA THR A 43 29.54 -13.05 42.03
C THR A 43 30.47 -12.75 40.83
N SER A 44 29.86 -12.50 39.65
CA SER A 44 30.18 -11.32 38.81
C SER A 44 29.01 -10.96 37.88
N GLU A 45 28.50 -9.74 38.04
CA GLU A 45 27.33 -9.15 37.40
C GLU A 45 27.56 -8.81 35.92
N GLN A 46 26.62 -9.23 35.07
CA GLN A 46 26.14 -8.48 33.89
C GLN A 46 24.85 -9.16 33.37
N SER A 47 23.76 -9.07 34.15
CA SER A 47 22.42 -9.47 33.69
C SER A 47 21.65 -8.23 33.25
N GLY A 48 21.86 -7.82 31.99
CA GLY A 48 20.89 -6.99 31.29
C GLY A 48 19.67 -7.85 30.99
N SER A 49 18.55 -7.50 31.60
CA SER A 49 17.21 -8.10 31.49
C SER A 49 16.88 -8.84 30.19
N ASP A 50 16.57 -10.12 30.32
CA ASP A 50 15.93 -10.99 29.32
C ASP A 50 14.48 -10.57 28.94
N GLU A 51 14.00 -9.43 29.41
CA GLU A 51 12.65 -8.91 29.12
C GLU A 51 12.54 -8.20 27.75
N ASP A 52 13.64 -7.98 27.04
CA ASP A 52 13.66 -7.23 25.78
C ASP A 52 13.42 -8.08 24.51
N ILE A 53 13.27 -9.41 24.62
CA ILE A 53 13.25 -10.34 23.46
C ILE A 53 11.84 -10.83 23.06
N GLU A 54 10.78 -10.60 23.84
CA GLU A 54 9.42 -11.15 23.54
C GLU A 54 8.59 -10.48 22.40
N GLY A 55 9.21 -10.01 21.31
CA GLY A 55 8.49 -9.21 20.29
C GLY A 55 8.70 -9.61 18.83
N TYR A 56 9.81 -10.23 18.51
CA TYR A 56 10.15 -10.67 17.16
C TYR A 56 10.17 -12.19 17.17
N GLY A 57 9.58 -12.83 16.15
CA GLY A 57 9.70 -14.29 16.01
C GLY A 57 11.17 -14.72 15.96
N GLU A 58 11.45 -15.99 16.25
CA GLU A 58 12.81 -16.55 16.14
C GLU A 58 13.47 -16.09 14.83
N ASN A 59 14.70 -15.57 14.93
CA ASN A 59 15.49 -15.18 13.77
C ASN A 59 15.54 -16.37 12.78
N PRO A 60 14.92 -16.30 11.59
CA PRO A 60 14.84 -17.45 10.68
C PRO A 60 16.22 -17.88 10.15
N PHE A 61 17.23 -17.02 10.31
CA PHE A 61 18.62 -17.26 9.94
C PHE A 61 19.48 -17.76 11.11
N SER A 62 18.90 -18.05 12.28
CA SER A 62 19.62 -18.67 13.40
C SER A 62 20.12 -20.08 13.07
N ASP A 63 19.39 -20.78 12.20
CA ASP A 63 19.82 -22.06 11.61
C ASP A 63 20.84 -21.79 10.48
N PRO A 64 22.11 -22.20 10.65
CA PRO A 64 23.16 -21.98 9.65
C PRO A 64 22.82 -22.55 8.27
N THR A 65 22.03 -23.63 8.21
CA THR A 65 21.61 -24.28 6.96
C THR A 65 20.66 -23.37 6.18
N LYS A 66 19.68 -22.77 6.89
CA LYS A 66 18.74 -21.81 6.28
C LYS A 66 19.44 -20.52 5.89
N ALA A 67 20.36 -20.02 6.72
CA ALA A 67 21.15 -18.84 6.41
C ALA A 67 22.01 -19.03 5.16
N ALA A 68 22.67 -20.19 5.02
CA ALA A 68 23.45 -20.53 3.84
C ALA A 68 22.59 -20.66 2.57
N TYR A 69 21.44 -21.34 2.67
CA TYR A 69 20.47 -21.43 1.57
C TYR A 69 20.03 -20.06 1.07
N TRP A 70 19.58 -19.18 1.97
CA TRP A 70 19.11 -17.84 1.58
C TRP A 70 20.23 -16.95 1.07
N LYS A 71 21.44 -17.05 1.62
CA LYS A 71 22.62 -16.36 1.10
C LYS A 71 22.90 -16.77 -0.35
N GLU A 72 22.83 -18.06 -0.66
CA GLU A 72 22.98 -18.56 -2.04
C GLU A 72 21.87 -18.03 -2.95
N VAL A 73 20.61 -18.03 -2.48
CA VAL A 73 19.48 -17.45 -3.21
C VAL A 73 19.72 -15.96 -3.51
N TYR A 74 20.23 -15.18 -2.57
CA TYR A 74 20.48 -13.74 -2.72
C TYR A 74 21.63 -13.43 -3.69
N GLU A 75 22.66 -14.28 -3.73
CA GLU A 75 23.73 -14.18 -4.73
C GLU A 75 23.23 -14.56 -6.13
N ASN A 76 22.50 -15.67 -6.24
CA ASN A 76 21.94 -16.16 -7.51
C ASN A 76 20.91 -15.18 -8.10
N SER A 77 20.08 -14.56 -7.26
CA SER A 77 19.10 -13.54 -7.66
C SER A 77 19.73 -12.17 -7.94
N ARG A 78 21.02 -11.98 -7.63
CA ARG A 78 21.72 -10.69 -7.68
C ARG A 78 21.02 -9.60 -6.87
N TYR A 79 20.45 -9.96 -5.73
CA TYR A 79 19.76 -9.03 -4.85
C TYR A 79 20.66 -7.83 -4.51
N GLU A 80 20.14 -6.61 -4.63
CA GLU A 80 20.92 -5.38 -4.50
C GLU A 80 21.50 -5.17 -3.10
N CYS A 81 20.83 -5.67 -2.06
CA CYS A 81 21.29 -5.55 -0.67
C CYS A 81 22.05 -6.79 -0.17
N ARG A 82 22.43 -7.74 -1.03
CA ARG A 82 23.10 -9.00 -0.62
C ARG A 82 24.41 -8.79 0.15
N HIS A 83 25.14 -7.72 -0.17
CA HIS A 83 26.42 -7.38 0.48
C HIS A 83 26.28 -6.83 1.91
N VAL A 84 25.07 -6.43 2.32
CA VAL A 84 24.76 -5.99 3.70
C VAL A 84 23.92 -7.01 4.46
N PHE A 85 23.67 -8.18 3.88
CA PHE A 85 23.03 -9.29 4.57
C PHE A 85 23.97 -9.83 5.66
N ASP A 86 23.46 -9.85 6.88
CA ASP A 86 24.18 -10.25 8.09
C ASP A 86 23.24 -11.08 8.98
N PRO A 87 23.33 -12.42 8.93
CA PRO A 87 22.49 -13.33 9.72
C PRO A 87 22.56 -13.06 11.23
N ASP A 88 23.73 -12.63 11.70
CA ASP A 88 24.11 -12.57 13.12
C ASP A 88 23.88 -11.19 13.73
N ILE A 89 23.55 -10.17 12.92
CA ILE A 89 23.37 -8.80 13.42
C ILE A 89 22.25 -8.70 14.46
N ALA A 90 22.60 -8.31 15.68
CA ALA A 90 21.62 -7.99 16.72
C ALA A 90 21.40 -6.47 16.81
N TRP A 91 20.17 -6.08 17.10
CA TRP A 91 19.79 -4.68 17.34
C TRP A 91 18.74 -4.59 18.44
N SER A 92 18.73 -3.46 19.15
CA SER A 92 17.74 -3.20 20.19
C SER A 92 16.41 -2.72 19.61
N ARG A 93 15.31 -2.91 20.35
CA ARG A 93 13.98 -2.39 19.97
C ARG A 93 13.97 -0.86 19.80
N GLU A 94 14.76 -0.17 20.62
CA GLU A 94 14.85 1.29 20.54
C GLU A 94 15.56 1.76 19.27
N GLU A 95 16.64 1.07 18.86
CA GLU A 95 17.33 1.35 17.59
C GLU A 95 16.37 1.15 16.41
N GLU A 96 15.61 0.06 16.39
CA GLU A 96 14.63 -0.20 15.33
C GLU A 96 13.55 0.89 15.28
N LYS A 97 12.95 1.25 16.43
CA LYS A 97 11.93 2.31 16.49
C LYS A 97 12.46 3.66 15.99
N LYS A 98 13.72 4.01 16.29
CA LYS A 98 14.36 5.25 15.79
C LYS A 98 14.52 5.21 14.28
N ILE A 99 14.96 4.09 13.72
CA ILE A 99 15.11 3.88 12.28
C ILE A 99 13.76 3.96 11.55
N VAL A 100 12.73 3.30 12.09
CA VAL A 100 11.36 3.34 11.54
C VAL A 100 10.82 4.76 11.50
N ARG A 101 10.95 5.53 12.59
CA ARG A 101 10.50 6.93 12.62
C ARG A 101 11.24 7.79 11.60
N LYS A 102 12.54 7.57 11.42
CA LYS A 102 13.34 8.24 10.42
C LYS A 102 12.84 7.92 9.01
N LEU A 103 12.57 6.65 8.72
CA LEU A 103 12.02 6.20 7.45
C LEU A 103 10.63 6.80 7.20
N ASP A 104 9.75 6.78 8.20
CA ASP A 104 8.40 7.34 8.12
C ASP A 104 8.42 8.82 7.73
N TRP A 105 9.33 9.62 8.30
CA TRP A 105 9.45 11.03 7.98
C TRP A 105 9.82 11.29 6.52
N HIS A 106 10.63 10.40 5.93
CA HIS A 106 10.98 10.49 4.51
C HIS A 106 9.86 10.01 3.60
N CYS A 107 9.09 8.99 4.02
CA CYS A 107 7.97 8.45 3.26
C CYS A 107 6.73 9.37 3.27
N VAL A 108 6.45 10.05 4.39
CA VAL A 108 5.30 10.96 4.54
C VAL A 108 5.28 12.06 3.48
N MET A 109 6.45 12.58 3.09
CA MET A 109 6.55 13.60 2.02
C MET A 109 5.97 13.12 0.69
N PHE A 110 6.02 11.82 0.40
CA PHE A 110 5.51 11.25 -0.86
C PHE A 110 4.03 10.90 -0.82
N PHE A 111 3.44 10.81 0.38
CA PHE A 111 2.02 10.48 0.54
C PHE A 111 1.09 11.67 0.27
N ALA A 112 1.60 12.91 0.29
CA ALA A 112 0.80 14.13 0.16
C ALA A 112 0.45 14.56 -1.28
N LEU A 113 0.86 13.78 -2.28
CA LEU A 113 1.08 14.33 -3.62
C LEU A 113 -0.11 14.24 -4.59
N GLN A 114 -1.26 13.68 -4.19
CA GLN A 114 -2.38 13.47 -5.11
C GLN A 114 -3.38 14.64 -5.15
N VAL A 115 -2.91 15.81 -5.56
CA VAL A 115 -3.73 17.03 -5.72
C VAL A 115 -4.77 16.84 -6.85
N ASP A 116 -4.38 16.19 -7.94
CA ASP A 116 -5.15 16.16 -9.19
C ASP A 116 -6.43 15.31 -9.16
N ARG A 117 -6.65 14.46 -8.15
CA ARG A 117 -7.84 13.58 -8.13
C ARG A 117 -9.16 14.32 -7.87
N GLY A 118 -9.11 15.41 -7.11
CA GLY A 118 -10.29 16.21 -6.75
C GLY A 118 -10.60 17.33 -7.75
N ASN A 119 -9.65 17.67 -8.62
CA ASN A 119 -9.71 18.86 -9.47
C ASN A 119 -10.94 18.87 -10.39
N LEU A 120 -11.35 17.69 -10.89
CA LEU A 120 -12.44 17.58 -11.85
C LEU A 120 -13.80 17.87 -11.21
N SER A 121 -14.05 17.36 -10.00
CA SER A 121 -15.32 17.61 -9.30
C SER A 121 -15.44 19.07 -8.85
N GLN A 122 -14.30 19.70 -8.51
CA GLN A 122 -14.20 21.12 -8.19
C GLN A 122 -14.38 21.99 -9.44
N ALA A 123 -13.78 21.63 -10.58
CA ALA A 123 -13.96 22.30 -11.87
C ALA A 123 -15.42 22.27 -12.34
N VAL A 124 -16.10 21.14 -12.19
CA VAL A 124 -17.55 21.02 -12.50
C VAL A 124 -18.38 21.97 -11.63
N SER A 125 -17.96 22.26 -10.40
CA SER A 125 -18.66 23.23 -9.54
C SER A 125 -18.61 24.67 -10.09
N ASP A 126 -17.57 25.00 -10.86
CA ASP A 126 -17.38 26.29 -11.57
C ASP A 126 -17.88 26.23 -13.03
N ASN A 127 -18.98 25.51 -13.28
CA ASN A 127 -19.67 25.47 -14.58
C ASN A 127 -18.80 24.99 -15.76
N MET A 128 -17.74 24.20 -15.52
CA MET A 128 -16.88 23.67 -16.59
C MET A 128 -17.67 22.92 -17.68
N LEU A 129 -18.72 22.20 -17.31
CA LEU A 129 -19.55 21.46 -18.27
C LEU A 129 -20.26 22.41 -19.25
N ASP A 130 -20.86 23.48 -18.73
CA ASP A 130 -21.56 24.48 -19.55
C ASP A 130 -20.58 25.23 -20.45
N ASP A 131 -19.42 25.64 -19.92
CA ASP A 131 -18.37 26.35 -20.66
C ASP A 131 -17.81 25.51 -21.84
N LEU A 132 -17.90 24.17 -21.76
CA LEU A 132 -17.43 23.23 -22.78
C LEU A 132 -18.57 22.64 -23.63
N GLY A 133 -19.83 23.02 -23.37
CA GLY A 133 -21.01 22.46 -24.04
C GLY A 133 -21.20 20.96 -23.80
N MET A 134 -20.79 20.47 -22.63
CA MET A 134 -20.87 19.06 -22.24
C MET A 134 -22.02 18.83 -21.26
N ASN A 135 -22.57 17.63 -21.26
CA ASN A 135 -23.61 17.23 -20.32
C ASN A 135 -23.08 16.25 -19.26
N THR A 136 -23.97 15.76 -18.41
CA THR A 136 -23.60 14.81 -17.35
C THR A 136 -23.23 13.43 -17.88
N ASN A 137 -23.77 13.02 -19.03
CA ASN A 137 -23.34 11.78 -19.67
C ASN A 137 -21.89 11.90 -20.14
N ASP A 138 -21.47 13.04 -20.70
CA ASP A 138 -20.07 13.28 -21.07
C ASP A 138 -19.13 13.24 -19.86
N TYR A 139 -19.56 13.81 -18.72
CA TYR A 139 -18.84 13.69 -17.45
C TYR A 139 -18.66 12.23 -17.01
N ASN A 140 -19.73 11.42 -17.08
CA ASN A 140 -19.67 9.99 -16.80
C ASN A 140 -18.74 9.24 -17.76
N TYR A 141 -18.84 9.51 -19.06
CA TYR A 141 -17.95 8.92 -20.07
C TYR A 141 -16.49 9.28 -19.81
N GLY A 142 -16.18 10.52 -19.43
CA GLY A 142 -14.82 10.95 -19.09
C GLY A 142 -14.28 10.25 -17.84
N ASN A 143 -15.11 10.00 -16.83
CA ASN A 143 -14.73 9.20 -15.67
C ASN A 143 -14.52 7.72 -16.01
N MET A 144 -15.37 7.15 -16.85
CA MET A 144 -15.19 5.79 -17.35
C MET A 144 -13.89 5.65 -18.13
N VAL A 145 -13.65 6.53 -19.12
CA VAL A 145 -12.44 6.48 -19.95
C VAL A 145 -11.19 6.57 -19.09
N PHE A 146 -11.17 7.48 -18.11
CA PHE A 146 -10.08 7.55 -17.13
C PHE A 146 -9.89 6.23 -16.38
N LEU A 147 -10.95 5.66 -15.82
CA LEU A 147 -10.85 4.42 -15.02
C LEU A 147 -10.46 3.20 -15.86
N VAL A 148 -10.96 3.08 -17.09
CA VAL A 148 -10.59 1.99 -18.01
C VAL A 148 -9.12 2.13 -18.42
N SER A 149 -8.68 3.34 -18.79
CA SER A 149 -7.28 3.62 -19.07
C SER A 149 -6.38 3.36 -17.86
N PHE A 150 -6.83 3.74 -16.66
CA PHE A 150 -6.16 3.46 -15.39
C PHE A 150 -5.95 1.96 -15.18
N LEU A 151 -7.02 1.18 -15.33
CA LEU A 151 -6.98 -0.27 -15.14
C LEU A 151 -6.07 -0.96 -16.18
N LEU A 152 -6.11 -0.51 -17.43
CA LEU A 152 -5.26 -1.03 -18.49
C LEU A 152 -3.78 -0.70 -18.28
N ALA A 153 -3.47 0.43 -17.64
CA ALA A 153 -2.10 0.83 -17.36
C ALA A 153 -1.53 0.26 -16.05
N GLU A 154 -2.37 -0.20 -15.13
CA GLU A 154 -1.95 -0.68 -13.80
C GLU A 154 -0.89 -1.80 -13.87
N LEU A 155 -1.17 -2.88 -14.61
CA LEU A 155 -0.23 -4.00 -14.77
C LEU A 155 1.00 -3.64 -15.63
N PRO A 156 0.86 -3.03 -16.84
CA PRO A 156 2.00 -2.62 -17.63
C PRO A 156 2.93 -1.65 -16.89
N SER A 157 2.38 -0.70 -16.14
CA SER A 157 3.16 0.25 -15.35
C SER A 157 3.99 -0.45 -14.29
N GLN A 158 3.41 -1.42 -13.57
CA GLN A 158 4.19 -2.22 -12.60
C GLN A 158 5.36 -2.94 -13.25
N LEU A 159 5.18 -3.46 -14.47
CA LEU A 159 6.27 -4.12 -15.21
C LEU A 159 7.36 -3.13 -15.60
N VAL A 160 6.99 -1.93 -16.07
CA VAL A 160 7.93 -0.86 -16.41
C VAL A 160 8.68 -0.38 -15.16
N SER A 161 7.95 -0.06 -14.09
CA SER A 161 8.48 0.34 -12.78
C SER A 161 9.53 -0.64 -12.28
N LYS A 162 9.23 -1.93 -12.38
CA LYS A 162 10.16 -2.98 -11.98
C LYS A 162 11.32 -3.18 -12.95
N ALA A 163 11.22 -2.76 -14.22
CA ALA A 163 12.36 -2.82 -15.14
C ALA A 163 13.32 -1.63 -14.94
N ILE A 164 12.77 -0.42 -14.79
CA ILE A 164 13.54 0.82 -14.76
C ILE A 164 13.86 1.31 -13.34
N GLY A 165 13.22 0.75 -12.32
CA GLY A 165 13.30 1.14 -10.92
C GLY A 165 12.14 2.08 -10.52
N PRO A 166 11.42 1.80 -9.41
CA PRO A 166 10.38 2.69 -8.90
C PRO A 166 10.88 4.11 -8.62
N ASP A 167 12.16 4.26 -8.24
CA ASP A 167 12.84 5.53 -7.99
C ASP A 167 12.85 6.49 -9.20
N ARG A 168 12.80 5.94 -10.42
CA ARG A 168 12.75 6.73 -11.65
C ARG A 168 11.35 6.79 -12.21
N TRP A 169 10.61 5.69 -12.14
CA TRP A 169 9.30 5.60 -12.74
C TRP A 169 8.26 6.45 -12.02
N ILE A 170 8.19 6.37 -10.69
CA ILE A 170 7.20 7.14 -9.93
C ILE A 170 7.35 8.66 -10.18
N PRO A 171 8.54 9.27 -10.06
CA PRO A 171 8.70 10.69 -10.38
C PRO A 171 8.40 11.03 -11.84
N THR A 172 8.74 10.13 -12.78
CA THR A 172 8.42 10.31 -14.21
C THR A 172 6.91 10.33 -14.42
N GLN A 173 6.17 9.40 -13.83
CA GLN A 173 4.71 9.37 -13.92
C GLN A 173 4.11 10.67 -13.37
N ILE A 174 4.56 11.11 -12.18
CA ILE A 174 4.09 12.36 -11.57
C ILE A 174 4.27 13.52 -12.55
N CYS A 175 5.48 13.69 -13.10
CA CYS A 175 5.74 14.77 -14.05
C CYS A 175 4.86 14.66 -15.31
N LEU A 176 4.70 13.46 -15.87
CA LEU A 176 3.94 13.24 -17.09
C LEU A 176 2.45 13.57 -16.89
N TRP A 177 1.81 13.06 -15.83
CA TRP A 177 0.41 13.36 -15.60
C TRP A 177 0.21 14.82 -15.19
N SER A 178 1.14 15.44 -14.46
CA SER A 178 1.06 16.86 -14.09
C SER A 178 1.10 17.77 -15.32
N ILE A 179 1.91 17.44 -16.33
CA ILE A 179 1.91 18.16 -17.62
C ILE A 179 0.54 18.04 -18.31
N VAL A 180 -0.04 16.84 -18.32
CA VAL A 180 -1.38 16.62 -18.92
C VAL A 180 -2.47 17.33 -18.11
N ALA A 181 -2.39 17.31 -16.78
CA ALA A 181 -3.31 18.00 -15.87
C ALA A 181 -3.27 19.51 -16.09
N ALA A 182 -2.08 20.11 -16.14
CA ALA A 182 -1.91 21.52 -16.46
C ALA A 182 -2.46 21.87 -17.85
N ALA A 183 -2.25 21.01 -18.85
CA ALA A 183 -2.77 21.20 -20.20
C ALA A 183 -4.32 21.18 -20.27
N GLN A 184 -5.02 20.67 -19.25
CA GLN A 184 -6.48 20.74 -19.19
C GLN A 184 -7.01 22.19 -19.11
N CYS A 185 -6.18 23.17 -18.75
CA CYS A 185 -6.56 24.59 -18.83
C CYS A 185 -6.95 25.01 -20.26
N SER A 186 -6.51 24.27 -21.28
CA SER A 186 -6.73 24.56 -22.70
C SER A 186 -7.81 23.67 -23.35
N LEU A 187 -8.66 23.00 -22.58
CA LEU A 187 -9.77 22.19 -23.11
C LEU A 187 -10.72 23.02 -23.99
N LYS A 188 -11.21 22.41 -25.08
CA LYS A 188 -12.08 23.04 -26.10
C LYS A 188 -13.38 22.28 -26.37
N GLY A 189 -13.63 21.19 -25.67
CA GLY A 189 -14.87 20.42 -25.78
C GLY A 189 -14.68 18.92 -25.50
N ARG A 190 -15.71 18.13 -25.80
CA ARG A 190 -15.82 16.70 -25.47
C ARG A 190 -14.61 15.87 -25.92
N ALA A 191 -14.13 16.02 -27.16
CA ALA A 191 -13.02 15.21 -27.67
C ALA A 191 -11.72 15.47 -26.89
N SER A 192 -11.37 16.73 -26.65
CA SER A 192 -10.21 17.10 -25.84
C SER A 192 -10.33 16.64 -24.39
N PHE A 193 -11.55 16.68 -23.84
CA PHE A 193 -11.83 16.19 -22.49
C PHE A 193 -11.61 14.67 -22.40
N LEU A 194 -12.19 13.87 -23.29
CA LEU A 194 -12.00 12.42 -23.28
C LEU A 194 -10.54 12.02 -23.52
N ALA A 195 -9.83 12.71 -24.42
CA ALA A 195 -8.42 12.45 -24.69
C ALA A 195 -7.53 12.70 -23.46
N THR A 196 -7.70 13.85 -22.79
CA THR A 196 -6.96 14.15 -21.55
C THR A 196 -7.32 13.19 -20.43
N ARG A 197 -8.59 12.78 -20.29
CA ARG A 197 -9.01 11.75 -19.31
C ARG A 197 -8.34 10.41 -19.57
N SER A 198 -8.23 9.98 -20.83
CA SER A 198 -7.53 8.74 -21.17
C SER A 198 -6.05 8.81 -20.84
N LEU A 199 -5.37 9.90 -21.21
CA LEU A 199 -3.95 10.11 -20.94
C LEU A 199 -3.65 10.14 -19.43
N LEU A 200 -4.46 10.87 -18.65
CA LEU A 200 -4.32 10.88 -17.18
C LEU A 200 -4.51 9.48 -16.60
N GLY A 201 -5.53 8.75 -17.05
CA GLY A 201 -5.74 7.36 -16.62
C GLY A 201 -4.52 6.49 -16.91
N LEU A 202 -3.98 6.54 -18.13
CA LEU A 202 -2.80 5.75 -18.51
C LEU A 202 -1.55 6.10 -17.69
N LEU A 203 -1.37 7.37 -17.34
CA LEU A 203 -0.19 7.84 -16.62
C LEU A 203 -0.27 7.61 -15.11
N GLU A 204 -1.47 7.75 -14.52
CA GLU A 204 -1.71 7.54 -13.08
C GLU A 204 -1.88 6.06 -12.71
N GLY A 205 -2.27 5.20 -13.65
CA GLY A 205 -2.68 3.80 -13.42
C GLY A 205 -1.76 2.98 -12.53
N GLY A 206 -0.45 3.15 -12.67
CA GLY A 206 0.52 2.39 -11.89
C GLY A 206 1.01 3.02 -10.60
N PHE A 207 0.67 4.28 -10.33
CA PHE A 207 1.29 5.02 -9.22
C PHE A 207 1.12 4.33 -7.87
N ILE A 208 -0.12 3.92 -7.54
CA ILE A 208 -0.42 3.24 -6.27
C ILE A 208 0.36 1.91 -6.16
N PRO A 209 0.25 0.98 -7.10
CA PRO A 209 1.00 -0.26 -7.02
C PRO A 209 2.53 -0.07 -7.01
N ASP A 210 3.05 0.91 -7.76
CA ASP A 210 4.47 1.23 -7.81
C ASP A 210 4.98 1.78 -6.48
N LEU A 211 4.15 2.61 -5.82
CA LEU A 211 4.43 3.12 -4.48
C LEU A 211 4.41 1.99 -3.42
N VAL A 212 3.43 1.08 -3.50
CA VAL A 212 3.37 -0.11 -2.63
C VAL A 212 4.63 -0.97 -2.81
N LEU A 213 5.05 -1.19 -4.05
CA LEU A 213 6.28 -1.94 -4.36
C LEU A 213 7.50 -1.26 -3.75
N TRP A 214 7.65 0.06 -3.93
CA TRP A 214 8.76 0.81 -3.38
C TRP A 214 8.79 0.78 -1.84
N LEU A 215 7.66 0.97 -1.17
CA LEU A 215 7.57 0.87 0.29
C LEU A 215 7.95 -0.52 0.81
N SER A 216 7.62 -1.57 0.05
CA SER A 216 7.91 -2.96 0.45
C SER A 216 9.40 -3.26 0.60
N TYR A 217 10.28 -2.44 0.00
CA TYR A 217 11.74 -2.52 0.11
C TYR A 217 12.26 -2.03 1.46
N PHE A 218 11.52 -1.16 2.14
CA PHE A 218 11.96 -0.55 3.40
C PHE A 218 11.19 -1.06 4.62
N TYR A 219 9.93 -1.49 4.43
CA TYR A 219 9.03 -1.89 5.51
C TYR A 219 8.80 -3.40 5.57
N THR A 220 8.60 -3.91 6.79
CA THR A 220 8.15 -5.29 7.03
C THR A 220 6.69 -5.48 6.61
N SER A 221 6.27 -6.72 6.39
CA SER A 221 4.88 -7.07 6.06
C SER A 221 3.89 -6.70 7.16
N ARG A 222 4.33 -6.56 8.41
CA ARG A 222 3.51 -6.09 9.54
C ARG A 222 3.37 -4.56 9.56
N GLU A 223 4.42 -3.83 9.20
CA GLU A 223 4.40 -2.36 9.18
C GLU A 223 3.68 -1.79 7.96
N LEU A 224 3.79 -2.46 6.80
CA LEU A 224 3.31 -1.95 5.52
C LEU A 224 1.82 -1.55 5.53
N PRO A 225 0.86 -2.36 6.06
CA PRO A 225 -0.56 -1.97 6.07
C PRO A 225 -0.85 -0.67 6.83
N ILE A 226 -0.17 -0.43 7.96
CA ILE A 226 -0.33 0.80 8.75
C ILE A 226 0.22 2.00 7.98
N ARG A 227 1.29 1.84 7.21
CA ARG A 227 1.82 2.93 6.37
C ARG A 227 0.94 3.20 5.16
N LEU A 228 0.31 2.18 4.61
CA LEU A 228 -0.72 2.38 3.57
C LEU A 228 -1.94 3.13 4.13
N SER A 229 -2.34 2.90 5.39
CA SER A 229 -3.40 3.71 6.02
C SER A 229 -3.02 5.19 6.15
N TYR A 230 -1.75 5.52 6.42
CA TYR A 230 -1.26 6.90 6.35
C TYR A 230 -1.30 7.45 4.92
N PHE A 231 -0.96 6.65 3.91
CA PHE A 231 -1.11 7.06 2.51
C PHE A 231 -2.55 7.46 2.17
N TRP A 232 -3.53 6.60 2.47
CA TRP A 232 -4.94 6.93 2.23
C TRP A 232 -5.45 8.09 3.10
N THR A 233 -4.95 8.23 4.34
CA THR A 233 -5.22 9.39 5.19
C THR A 233 -4.74 10.69 4.53
N THR A 234 -3.57 10.64 3.91
CA THR A 234 -3.00 11.83 3.27
C THR A 234 -3.82 12.23 2.03
N LEU A 235 -4.47 11.29 1.33
CA LEU A 235 -5.44 11.62 0.28
C LEU A 235 -6.58 12.50 0.82
N SER A 236 -7.08 12.23 2.01
CA SER A 236 -8.11 13.06 2.66
C SER A 236 -7.58 14.45 3.02
N VAL A 237 -6.35 14.54 3.54
CA VAL A 237 -5.69 15.82 3.87
C VAL A 237 -5.47 16.66 2.61
N THR A 238 -4.96 16.05 1.54
CA THR A 238 -4.76 16.71 0.25
C THR A 238 -6.11 17.16 -0.33
N GLY A 239 -7.18 16.36 -0.21
CA GLY A 239 -8.52 16.76 -0.61
C GLY A 239 -9.04 18.01 0.13
N ILE A 240 -8.74 18.17 1.41
CA ILE A 240 -9.06 19.39 2.17
C ILE A 240 -8.26 20.58 1.63
N ALA A 241 -6.95 20.39 1.43
CA ALA A 241 -6.07 21.43 0.91
C ALA A 241 -6.48 21.88 -0.50
N THR A 242 -6.84 20.96 -1.40
CA THR A 242 -7.31 21.30 -2.74
C THR A 242 -8.69 21.92 -2.73
N SER A 243 -9.61 21.52 -1.85
CA SER A 243 -10.90 22.23 -1.73
C SER A 243 -10.74 23.67 -1.28
N LEU A 244 -9.79 23.95 -0.37
CA LEU A 244 -9.43 25.31 0.03
C LEU A 244 -8.73 26.09 -1.10
N LEU A 245 -7.83 25.42 -1.83
CA LEU A 245 -7.16 26.01 -2.98
C LEU A 245 -8.16 26.33 -4.09
N ALA A 246 -9.07 25.42 -4.41
CA ALA A 246 -10.16 25.62 -5.37
C ALA A 246 -11.03 26.80 -4.95
N PHE A 247 -11.38 26.95 -3.67
CA PHE A 247 -12.09 28.14 -3.19
C PHE A 247 -11.34 29.42 -3.58
N ALA A 248 -10.02 29.50 -3.40
CA ALA A 248 -9.23 30.66 -3.78
C ALA A 248 -9.13 30.83 -5.31
N LEU A 249 -8.82 29.76 -6.05
CA LEU A 249 -8.55 29.81 -7.49
C LEU A 249 -9.80 30.07 -8.33
N LEU A 250 -10.98 29.60 -7.90
CA LEU A 250 -12.22 29.83 -8.64
C LEU A 250 -12.65 31.31 -8.64
N HIS A 251 -12.14 32.13 -7.72
CA HIS A 251 -12.34 33.60 -7.78
C HIS A 251 -11.61 34.26 -8.96
N MET A 252 -10.68 33.56 -9.61
CA MET A 252 -9.96 34.06 -10.78
C MET A 252 -10.81 34.00 -12.07
N ARG A 253 -12.07 33.57 -12.00
CA ARG A 253 -12.99 33.58 -13.14
C ARG A 253 -13.10 34.99 -13.73
N GLY A 254 -12.92 35.11 -15.04
CA GLY A 254 -12.93 36.38 -15.76
C GLY A 254 -11.55 37.00 -16.00
N ILE A 255 -10.51 36.57 -15.26
CA ILE A 255 -9.13 36.96 -15.55
C ILE A 255 -8.72 36.32 -16.89
N ASN A 256 -8.25 37.14 -17.83
CA ASN A 256 -7.96 36.76 -19.23
C ASN A 256 -9.17 36.17 -19.99
N GLY A 257 -10.40 36.41 -19.53
CA GLY A 257 -11.61 35.83 -20.14
C GLY A 257 -11.74 34.32 -19.92
N TRP A 258 -10.98 33.74 -18.98
CA TRP A 258 -11.01 32.31 -18.69
C TRP A 258 -12.00 31.97 -17.57
N GLY A 259 -12.58 30.76 -17.64
CA GLY A 259 -13.27 30.14 -16.51
C GLY A 259 -12.30 29.90 -15.35
N GLY A 260 -12.76 29.99 -14.10
CA GLY A 260 -11.92 29.77 -12.92
C GLY A 260 -11.32 28.36 -12.90
N TRP A 261 -12.08 27.37 -13.39
CA TRP A 261 -11.62 26.00 -13.56
C TRP A 261 -10.36 25.86 -14.45
N ARG A 262 -10.12 26.77 -15.41
CA ARG A 262 -8.90 26.73 -16.24
C ARG A 262 -7.66 27.07 -15.40
N TRP A 263 -7.78 28.06 -14.52
CA TRP A 263 -6.71 28.44 -13.58
C TRP A 263 -6.47 27.35 -12.54
N LEU A 264 -7.55 26.71 -12.08
CA LEU A 264 -7.47 25.56 -11.18
C LEU A 264 -6.59 24.45 -11.76
N PHE A 265 -6.89 23.97 -12.98
CA PHE A 265 -6.08 22.91 -13.61
C PHE A 265 -4.63 23.32 -13.84
N LEU A 266 -4.38 24.56 -14.29
CA LEU A 266 -3.02 25.04 -14.55
C LEU A 266 -2.18 25.09 -13.28
N ILE A 267 -2.69 25.73 -12.22
CA ILE A 267 -1.93 25.95 -10.99
C ILE A 267 -1.74 24.66 -10.21
N GLU A 268 -2.79 23.84 -10.07
CA GLU A 268 -2.68 22.53 -9.40
C GLU A 268 -1.72 21.60 -10.14
N GLY A 269 -1.81 21.55 -11.47
CA GLY A 269 -0.89 20.77 -12.30
C GLY A 269 0.58 21.24 -12.19
N LEU A 270 0.83 22.55 -12.04
CA LEU A 270 2.19 23.08 -11.84
C LEU A 270 2.74 22.77 -10.44
N ILE A 271 1.88 22.79 -9.42
CA ILE A 271 2.24 22.39 -8.05
C ILE A 271 2.65 20.92 -8.06
N THR A 272 1.85 20.04 -8.68
CA THR A 272 2.18 18.61 -8.78
C THR A 272 3.40 18.35 -9.65
N LEU A 273 3.63 19.13 -10.70
CA LEU A 273 4.85 19.03 -11.51
C LEU A 273 6.10 19.35 -10.69
N THR A 274 6.06 20.41 -9.89
CA THR A 274 7.18 20.82 -9.03
C THR A 274 7.52 19.70 -8.02
N ILE A 275 6.48 19.07 -7.47
CA ILE A 275 6.58 17.92 -6.58
C ILE A 275 7.17 16.71 -7.31
N GLY A 276 6.73 16.43 -8.54
CA GLY A 276 7.27 15.35 -9.37
C GLY A 276 8.76 15.52 -9.63
N ILE A 277 9.19 16.74 -9.95
CA ILE A 277 10.60 17.09 -10.15
C ILE A 277 11.37 16.90 -8.84
N ALA A 278 10.85 17.38 -7.71
CA ALA A 278 11.47 17.18 -6.41
C ALA A 278 11.60 15.69 -6.03
N SER A 279 10.63 14.87 -6.44
CA SER A 279 10.60 13.44 -6.14
C SER A 279 11.78 12.67 -6.75
N PHE A 280 12.33 13.10 -7.89
CA PHE A 280 13.56 12.52 -8.46
C PHE A 280 14.77 12.64 -7.53
N PHE A 281 14.83 13.71 -6.72
CA PHE A 281 15.92 13.92 -5.76
C PHE A 281 15.59 13.32 -4.39
N LEU A 282 14.31 13.16 -4.08
CA LEU A 282 13.90 12.67 -2.77
C LEU A 282 13.91 11.15 -2.70
N MET A 283 13.57 10.43 -3.78
CA MET A 283 13.25 9.00 -3.75
C MET A 283 14.47 8.10 -4.05
N PRO A 284 14.99 7.33 -3.06
CA PRO A 284 16.09 6.40 -3.28
C PRO A 284 15.64 5.08 -3.93
N ALA A 285 16.56 4.45 -4.68
CA ALA A 285 16.35 3.16 -5.36
C ALA A 285 16.30 1.95 -4.42
N SER A 286 17.00 2.00 -3.28
CA SER A 286 17.03 0.93 -2.27
C SER A 286 17.59 1.46 -0.95
N ALA A 287 17.49 0.68 0.13
CA ALA A 287 18.06 1.02 1.44
C ALA A 287 19.58 1.26 1.39
N VAL A 288 20.29 0.59 0.48
CA VAL A 288 21.74 0.73 0.28
C VAL A 288 22.12 1.90 -0.64
N GLN A 289 21.19 2.40 -1.47
CA GLN A 289 21.42 3.46 -2.45
C GLN A 289 20.84 4.82 -2.01
N THR A 290 20.82 5.08 -0.69
CA THR A 290 20.32 6.36 -0.17
C THR A 290 21.35 7.48 -0.23
N LYS A 291 22.65 7.17 -0.29
CA LYS A 291 23.73 8.15 -0.45
C LYS A 291 23.90 8.49 -1.94
N THR A 292 23.80 9.77 -2.27
CA THR A 292 23.94 10.30 -3.64
C THR A 292 24.73 11.61 -3.62
N TRP A 293 25.17 12.11 -4.77
CA TRP A 293 25.96 13.36 -4.84
C TRP A 293 25.23 14.58 -4.22
N PHE A 294 23.90 14.66 -4.41
CA PHE A 294 23.03 15.68 -3.80
C PHE A 294 22.56 15.30 -2.38
N ARG A 295 22.90 14.10 -1.89
CA ARG A 295 22.57 13.60 -0.54
C ARG A 295 23.76 12.83 0.03
N PRO A 296 24.87 13.52 0.37
CA PRO A 296 26.13 12.85 0.75
C PRO A 296 26.02 12.06 2.06
N LYS A 297 25.15 12.48 2.98
CA LYS A 297 24.90 11.79 4.25
C LYS A 297 23.97 10.58 4.13
N GLY A 298 23.27 10.42 2.99
CA GLY A 298 22.23 9.42 2.80
C GLY A 298 21.04 9.57 3.76
N TRP A 299 20.13 8.61 3.74
CA TRP A 299 19.08 8.50 4.76
C TRP A 299 19.59 7.77 6.00
N PHE A 300 20.54 6.85 5.82
CA PHE A 300 20.98 5.92 6.83
C PHE A 300 22.51 5.89 6.92
N ASN A 301 23.01 5.71 8.15
CA ASN A 301 24.40 5.31 8.38
C ASN A 301 24.59 3.80 8.11
N ASP A 302 25.83 3.33 8.07
CA ASP A 302 26.12 1.95 7.63
C ASP A 302 25.60 0.86 8.60
N ARG A 303 25.38 1.20 9.88
CA ARG A 303 24.69 0.32 10.85
C ARG A 303 23.19 0.31 10.60
N GLU A 304 22.58 1.48 10.42
CA GLU A 304 21.15 1.64 10.12
C GLU A 304 20.78 0.93 8.81
N VAL A 305 21.60 1.01 7.76
CA VAL A 305 21.39 0.29 6.49
C VAL A 305 21.32 -1.22 6.72
N ARG A 306 22.27 -1.79 7.47
CA ARG A 306 22.27 -3.22 7.80
C ARG A 306 21.03 -3.62 8.58
N ILE A 307 20.59 -2.80 9.55
CA ILE A 307 19.37 -3.09 10.33
C ILE A 307 18.13 -3.03 9.43
N VAL A 308 18.01 -2.02 8.55
CA VAL A 308 16.86 -1.88 7.63
C VAL A 308 16.74 -3.07 6.67
N VAL A 309 17.85 -3.55 6.13
CA VAL A 309 17.82 -4.69 5.21
C VAL A 309 17.53 -5.99 5.97
N ASN A 310 18.26 -6.26 7.06
CA ASN A 310 18.13 -7.53 7.76
C ASN A 310 16.78 -7.67 8.48
N ARG A 311 16.15 -6.58 8.95
CA ARG A 311 14.78 -6.69 9.51
C ARG A 311 13.75 -7.10 8.45
N VAL A 312 13.88 -6.57 7.24
CA VAL A 312 12.95 -6.87 6.13
C VAL A 312 13.15 -8.33 5.68
N LEU A 313 14.39 -8.81 5.63
CA LEU A 313 14.71 -10.21 5.32
C LEU A 313 14.36 -11.18 6.46
N ARG A 314 14.45 -10.76 7.73
CA ARG A 314 14.03 -11.59 8.88
C ARG A 314 12.51 -11.74 8.95
N ASP A 315 11.77 -10.68 8.58
CA ASP A 315 10.32 -10.76 8.45
C ASP A 315 9.91 -11.62 7.25
N ASP A 316 10.65 -11.52 6.14
CA ASP A 316 10.39 -12.29 4.94
C ASP A 316 11.66 -12.58 4.12
N PRO A 317 12.27 -13.77 4.27
CA PRO A 317 13.50 -14.13 3.57
C PRO A 317 13.35 -14.11 2.05
N SER A 318 12.15 -14.30 1.52
CA SER A 318 11.93 -14.34 0.07
C SER A 318 11.94 -12.96 -0.58
N LYS A 319 11.95 -11.86 0.18
CA LYS A 319 12.10 -10.51 -0.39
C LYS A 319 13.44 -10.30 -1.11
N GLY A 320 14.46 -11.11 -0.83
CA GLY A 320 15.73 -11.14 -1.56
C GLY A 320 15.80 -12.18 -2.69
N ASP A 321 14.72 -12.91 -2.97
CA ASP A 321 14.70 -13.98 -4.00
C ASP A 321 14.77 -13.46 -5.45
N MET A 322 14.76 -12.14 -5.60
CA MET A 322 14.62 -11.47 -6.88
C MET A 322 15.26 -10.08 -6.81
N HIS A 323 15.90 -9.67 -7.91
CA HIS A 323 16.44 -8.32 -8.00
C HIS A 323 15.29 -7.29 -8.09
N ASN A 324 15.45 -6.12 -7.45
CA ASN A 324 14.51 -5.00 -7.57
C ASN A 324 14.23 -4.54 -9.02
N ARG A 325 15.07 -4.94 -9.98
CA ARG A 325 14.95 -4.62 -11.42
C ARG A 325 14.44 -5.77 -12.32
N GLN A 326 13.88 -6.84 -11.74
CA GLN A 326 13.46 -8.02 -12.51
C GLN A 326 11.94 -8.04 -12.75
N ALA A 327 11.45 -7.98 -13.99
CA ALA A 327 10.00 -7.94 -14.29
C ALA A 327 9.18 -9.11 -13.69
N ILE A 328 7.90 -8.87 -13.39
CA ILE A 328 6.96 -9.95 -12.98
C ILE A 328 6.58 -10.76 -14.21
N THR A 329 6.75 -12.08 -14.16
CA THR A 329 6.36 -12.96 -15.27
C THR A 329 4.83 -13.15 -15.31
N PRO A 330 4.17 -13.09 -16.49
CA PRO A 330 2.73 -13.37 -16.63
C PRO A 330 2.28 -14.71 -16.01
N LYS A 331 3.19 -15.69 -15.94
CA LYS A 331 2.97 -16.96 -15.24
C LYS A 331 2.58 -16.78 -13.76
N ARG A 332 3.25 -15.87 -13.03
CA ARG A 332 2.95 -15.59 -11.61
C ARG A 332 1.59 -14.92 -11.43
N LEU A 333 1.18 -14.07 -12.38
CA LEU A 333 -0.16 -13.47 -12.41
C LEU A 333 -1.24 -14.55 -12.59
N TRP A 334 -1.02 -15.49 -13.51
CA TRP A 334 -1.93 -16.61 -13.75
C TRP A 334 -2.04 -17.56 -12.55
N GLU A 335 -0.95 -17.79 -11.83
CA GLU A 335 -0.95 -18.59 -10.60
C GLU A 335 -1.78 -17.93 -9.48
N ALA A 336 -1.73 -16.61 -9.35
CA ALA A 336 -2.56 -15.87 -8.39
C ALA A 336 -4.06 -15.87 -8.77
N LEU A 337 -4.40 -15.75 -10.05
CA LEU A 337 -5.80 -15.84 -10.52
C LEU A 337 -6.42 -17.23 -10.26
N LYS A 338 -5.60 -18.28 -10.28
CA LYS A 338 -6.01 -19.65 -9.94
C LYS A 338 -6.19 -19.89 -8.45
N ASP A 339 -5.87 -18.93 -7.60
CA ASP A 339 -6.08 -19.02 -6.17
C ASP A 339 -7.55 -18.79 -5.80
N TYR A 340 -8.35 -19.86 -5.88
CA TYR A 340 -9.79 -19.81 -5.61
C TYR A 340 -10.14 -19.34 -4.20
N ASP A 341 -9.23 -19.49 -3.22
CA ASP A 341 -9.46 -19.07 -1.84
C ASP A 341 -9.44 -17.52 -1.68
N LEU A 342 -8.97 -16.76 -2.69
CA LEU A 342 -8.93 -15.29 -2.68
C LEU A 342 -10.10 -14.60 -3.40
N TRP A 343 -10.83 -15.33 -4.25
CA TRP A 343 -11.97 -14.79 -5.00
C TRP A 343 -13.06 -14.12 -4.15
N PRO A 344 -13.41 -14.63 -2.94
CA PRO A 344 -14.34 -13.92 -2.07
C PRO A 344 -13.91 -12.47 -1.79
N LEU A 345 -12.62 -12.23 -1.58
CA LEU A 345 -12.07 -10.89 -1.33
C LEU A 345 -12.09 -10.01 -2.59
N TYR A 346 -11.86 -10.58 -3.78
CA TYR A 346 -11.98 -9.86 -5.05
C TYR A 346 -13.42 -9.41 -5.31
N ILE A 347 -14.40 -10.27 -5.02
CA ILE A 347 -15.82 -9.93 -5.14
C ILE A 347 -16.20 -8.82 -4.13
N ILE A 348 -15.71 -8.88 -2.89
CA ILE A 348 -15.90 -7.78 -1.93
C ILE A 348 -15.31 -6.49 -2.49
N GLY A 349 -14.08 -6.52 -3.00
CA GLY A 349 -13.43 -5.37 -3.63
C GLY A 349 -14.29 -4.74 -4.72
N LEU A 350 -14.88 -5.58 -5.58
CA LEU A 350 -15.74 -5.15 -6.68
C LEU A 350 -17.00 -4.40 -6.23
N ILE A 351 -17.67 -4.84 -5.16
CA ILE A 351 -19.02 -4.36 -4.84
C ILE A 351 -19.09 -3.43 -3.61
N ALA A 352 -18.15 -3.51 -2.67
CA ALA A 352 -18.28 -2.87 -1.36
C ALA A 352 -18.25 -1.33 -1.41
N TYR A 353 -17.70 -0.74 -2.48
CA TYR A 353 -17.53 0.70 -2.67
C TYR A 353 -18.54 1.31 -3.66
N MET A 354 -19.23 0.47 -4.44
CA MET A 354 -20.18 0.93 -5.45
C MET A 354 -21.31 1.79 -4.86
N PRO A 355 -21.91 1.49 -3.68
CA PRO A 355 -22.98 2.31 -3.12
C PRO A 355 -22.58 3.77 -2.88
N GLN A 356 -21.32 4.02 -2.50
CA GLN A 356 -20.82 5.34 -2.12
C GLN A 356 -20.23 6.10 -3.31
N GLY A 357 -19.85 5.39 -4.38
CA GLY A 357 -19.17 5.95 -5.55
C GLY A 357 -19.93 7.09 -6.25
N PRO A 358 -21.18 6.89 -6.71
CA PRO A 358 -21.92 7.94 -7.42
C PRO A 358 -22.20 9.17 -6.53
N PRO A 359 -22.73 9.04 -5.30
CA PRO A 359 -22.90 10.19 -4.40
C PRO A 359 -21.59 10.98 -4.16
N ALA A 360 -20.43 10.31 -4.09
CA ALA A 360 -19.15 10.97 -3.95
C ALA A 360 -18.76 11.78 -5.20
N LYS A 361 -18.89 11.18 -6.39
CA LYS A 361 -18.56 11.82 -7.68
C LYS A 361 -19.47 13.00 -8.02
N TYR A 362 -20.69 12.96 -7.53
CA TYR A 362 -21.74 13.94 -7.78
C TYR A 362 -21.91 14.94 -6.65
N LEU A 363 -21.17 14.81 -5.54
CA LEU A 363 -21.30 15.65 -4.35
C LEU A 363 -21.39 17.14 -4.72
N THR A 364 -20.41 17.65 -5.48
CA THR A 364 -20.38 19.06 -5.82
C THR A 364 -21.56 19.47 -6.72
N LEU A 365 -21.94 18.63 -7.68
CA LEU A 365 -23.09 18.89 -8.56
C LEU A 365 -24.42 18.87 -7.77
N SER A 366 -24.60 17.90 -6.87
CA SER A 366 -25.77 17.78 -6.01
C SER A 366 -25.88 18.96 -5.04
N LEU A 367 -24.76 19.43 -4.47
CA LEU A 367 -24.78 20.62 -3.62
C LEU A 367 -25.10 21.89 -4.43
N ARG A 368 -24.63 21.99 -5.68
CA ARG A 368 -25.00 23.08 -6.57
C ARG A 368 -26.49 23.05 -6.93
N SER A 369 -27.06 21.88 -7.21
CA SER A 369 -28.47 21.74 -7.60
C SER A 369 -29.44 22.07 -6.46
N ILE A 370 -29.08 21.77 -5.21
CA ILE A 370 -29.88 22.19 -4.03
C ILE A 370 -29.67 23.67 -3.65
N GLY A 371 -28.86 24.41 -4.43
CA GLY A 371 -28.75 25.87 -4.35
C GLY A 371 -27.61 26.41 -3.50
N PHE A 372 -26.54 25.64 -3.26
CA PHE A 372 -25.28 26.19 -2.74
C PHE A 372 -24.48 26.88 -3.87
N SER A 373 -23.70 27.92 -3.52
CA SER A 373 -22.77 28.56 -4.45
C SER A 373 -21.59 27.61 -4.76
N ALA A 374 -20.88 27.81 -5.88
CA ALA A 374 -19.67 27.06 -6.22
C ALA A 374 -18.65 27.06 -5.06
N PHE A 375 -18.45 28.22 -4.45
CA PHE A 375 -17.56 28.39 -3.31
C PHE A 375 -18.01 27.60 -2.08
N ASN A 376 -19.27 27.73 -1.67
CA ASN A 376 -19.79 27.00 -0.52
C ASN A 376 -19.76 25.49 -0.76
N THR A 377 -20.09 25.04 -1.96
CA THR A 377 -20.04 23.63 -2.36
C THR A 377 -18.66 23.02 -2.12
N ASN A 378 -17.57 23.71 -2.52
CA ASN A 378 -16.21 23.19 -2.31
C ASN A 378 -15.82 23.18 -0.82
N LEU A 379 -16.24 24.17 -0.04
CA LEU A 379 -15.98 24.17 1.41
C LEU A 379 -16.77 23.07 2.14
N LEU A 380 -17.99 22.78 1.69
CA LEU A 380 -18.85 21.74 2.25
C LEU A 380 -18.35 20.31 2.00
N THR A 381 -17.30 20.12 1.17
CA THR A 381 -16.63 18.81 1.07
C THR A 381 -15.62 18.57 2.20
N ILE A 382 -15.19 19.62 2.91
CA ILE A 382 -14.19 19.53 3.98
C ILE A 382 -14.71 18.68 5.15
N PRO A 383 -15.93 18.92 5.69
CA PRO A 383 -16.45 18.09 6.79
C PRO A 383 -16.53 16.61 6.44
N VAL A 384 -16.93 16.28 5.20
CA VAL A 384 -16.93 14.90 4.69
C VAL A 384 -15.55 14.28 4.81
N SER A 385 -14.52 15.00 4.35
CA SER A 385 -13.13 14.52 4.35
C SER A 385 -12.58 14.31 5.77
N VAL A 386 -12.89 15.23 6.69
CA VAL A 386 -12.45 15.16 8.10
C VAL A 386 -13.08 13.97 8.81
N ILE A 387 -14.40 13.79 8.72
CA ILE A 387 -15.10 12.69 9.41
C ILE A 387 -14.73 11.35 8.77
N HIS A 388 -14.60 11.30 7.44
CA HIS A 388 -14.12 10.11 6.74
C HIS A 388 -12.73 9.67 7.23
N MET A 389 -11.79 10.61 7.37
CA MET A 389 -10.46 10.35 7.91
C MET A 389 -10.50 9.78 9.33
N ILE A 390 -11.33 10.36 10.21
CA ILE A 390 -11.50 9.87 11.58
C ILE A 390 -12.05 8.43 11.57
N ASN A 391 -13.13 8.18 10.81
CA ASN A 391 -13.75 6.87 10.74
C ASN A 391 -12.85 5.79 10.11
N LEU A 392 -12.03 6.15 9.12
CA LEU A 392 -11.01 5.29 8.52
C LEU A 392 -9.97 4.83 9.56
N LEU A 393 -9.49 5.74 10.42
CA LEU A 393 -8.53 5.40 11.46
C LEU A 393 -9.18 4.55 12.57
N LEU A 394 -10.39 4.89 12.98
CA LEU A 394 -11.14 4.16 14.00
C LEU A 394 -11.44 2.72 13.57
N ILE A 395 -11.93 2.51 12.34
CA ILE A 395 -12.30 1.17 11.85
C ILE A 395 -11.07 0.27 11.72
N THR A 396 -9.94 0.84 11.27
CA THR A 396 -8.68 0.10 11.15
C THR A 396 -8.19 -0.35 12.53
N ARG A 397 -8.18 0.55 13.51
CA ARG A 397 -7.77 0.24 14.87
C ARG A 397 -8.70 -0.77 15.55
N LEU A 398 -10.01 -0.67 15.27
CA LEU A 398 -11.01 -1.61 15.76
C LEU A 398 -10.79 -3.03 15.22
N SER A 399 -10.46 -3.17 13.94
CA SER A 399 -10.18 -4.49 13.33
C SER A 399 -8.96 -5.17 13.95
N GLU A 400 -7.91 -4.39 14.27
CA GLU A 400 -6.74 -4.91 14.98
C GLU A 400 -7.06 -5.32 16.41
N TRP A 401 -7.81 -4.50 17.15
CA TRP A 401 -8.16 -4.77 18.54
C TRP A 401 -9.06 -5.99 18.70
N LEU A 402 -10.08 -6.13 17.85
CA LEU A 402 -10.98 -7.29 17.87
C LEU A 402 -10.40 -8.52 17.16
N ASN A 403 -9.27 -8.34 16.44
CA ASN A 403 -8.67 -9.35 15.55
C ASN A 403 -9.67 -9.99 14.57
N GLU A 404 -10.70 -9.25 14.18
CA GLU A 404 -11.80 -9.69 13.33
C GLU A 404 -11.89 -8.78 12.10
N ARG A 405 -11.88 -9.38 10.90
CA ARG A 405 -11.80 -8.61 9.64
C ARG A 405 -13.15 -8.51 8.97
N THR A 406 -13.92 -9.59 8.92
CA THR A 406 -15.19 -9.62 8.20
C THR A 406 -16.21 -8.72 8.86
N PHE A 407 -16.52 -8.93 10.14
CA PHE A 407 -17.60 -8.18 10.79
C PHE A 407 -17.26 -6.69 10.93
N VAL A 408 -15.98 -6.38 11.20
CA VAL A 408 -15.54 -4.98 11.26
C VAL A 408 -15.64 -4.31 9.89
N SER A 409 -15.22 -4.98 8.81
CA SER A 409 -15.35 -4.42 7.44
C SER A 409 -16.82 -4.29 7.01
N MET A 410 -17.70 -5.19 7.46
CA MET A 410 -19.14 -5.16 7.18
C MET A 410 -19.86 -3.96 7.83
N LEU A 411 -19.24 -3.27 8.79
CA LEU A 411 -19.78 -2.01 9.31
C LEU A 411 -19.92 -0.93 8.22
N GLN A 412 -19.09 -0.97 7.17
CA GLN A 412 -19.19 -0.04 6.03
C GLN A 412 -20.55 -0.12 5.30
N PRO A 413 -20.96 -1.28 4.73
CA PRO A 413 -22.26 -1.38 4.09
C PRO A 413 -23.41 -1.18 5.10
N LEU A 414 -23.29 -1.64 6.35
CA LEU A 414 -24.30 -1.40 7.38
C LEU A 414 -24.51 0.08 7.72
N TRP A 415 -23.44 0.88 7.76
CA TRP A 415 -23.50 2.33 7.95
C TRP A 415 -24.17 3.04 6.78
N THR A 416 -23.84 2.62 5.56
CA THR A 416 -24.26 3.29 4.33
C THR A 416 -25.66 2.91 3.89
N LEU A 417 -26.16 1.73 4.27
CA LEU A 417 -27.50 1.24 3.94
C LEU A 417 -28.64 2.20 4.36
N PRO A 418 -28.76 2.65 5.63
CA PRO A 418 -29.83 3.58 6.01
C PRO A 418 -29.73 4.91 5.26
N CYS A 419 -28.52 5.38 4.98
CA CYS A 419 -28.31 6.60 4.20
C CYS A 419 -28.75 6.42 2.74
N MET A 420 -28.48 5.26 2.13
CA MET A 420 -28.92 4.90 0.78
C MET A 420 -30.44 4.79 0.68
N ILE A 421 -31.08 4.19 1.69
CA ILE A 421 -32.54 4.11 1.80
C ILE A 421 -33.13 5.53 1.88
N ALA A 422 -32.55 6.39 2.72
CA ALA A 422 -32.98 7.78 2.80
C ALA A 422 -32.81 8.52 1.47
N LEU A 423 -31.68 8.36 0.75
CA LEU A 423 -31.50 8.95 -0.58
C LEU A 423 -32.52 8.46 -1.61
N ARG A 424 -33.05 7.25 -1.46
CA ARG A 424 -34.05 6.73 -2.40
C ARG A 424 -35.48 7.16 -2.07
N TRP A 425 -35.86 7.20 -0.79
CA TRP A 425 -37.27 7.30 -0.36
C TRP A 425 -37.62 8.51 0.51
N TRP A 426 -36.64 9.28 0.97
CA TRP A 426 -36.93 10.43 1.81
C TRP A 426 -37.52 11.59 0.96
N PRO A 427 -38.74 12.06 1.25
CA PRO A 427 -39.37 13.12 0.45
C PRO A 427 -38.70 14.48 0.60
N GLY A 428 -37.92 14.71 1.67
CA GLY A 428 -37.20 15.96 1.89
C GLY A 428 -35.89 16.11 1.11
N LEU A 429 -35.57 15.13 0.26
CA LEU A 429 -34.39 15.20 -0.61
C LEU A 429 -34.53 16.38 -1.57
N VAL A 430 -33.46 17.15 -1.79
CA VAL A 430 -33.44 18.40 -2.58
C VAL A 430 -34.17 19.58 -1.92
N ASP A 431 -35.35 19.35 -1.37
CA ASP A 431 -36.18 20.41 -0.75
C ASP A 431 -35.59 20.91 0.57
N ASN A 432 -35.13 20.01 1.43
CA ASN A 432 -34.42 20.36 2.66
C ASN A 432 -32.92 20.37 2.40
N LYS A 433 -32.39 21.55 2.05
CA LYS A 433 -30.96 21.75 1.72
C LYS A 433 -30.01 21.19 2.78
N TRP A 434 -30.22 21.56 4.05
CA TRP A 434 -29.35 21.17 5.16
C TRP A 434 -29.53 19.71 5.56
N GLY A 435 -30.76 19.18 5.49
CA GLY A 435 -31.00 17.76 5.74
C GLY A 435 -30.41 16.87 4.63
N THR A 436 -30.50 17.30 3.37
CA THR A 436 -29.84 16.63 2.23
C THR A 436 -28.33 16.65 2.39
N TYR A 437 -27.75 17.80 2.76
CA TYR A 437 -26.33 17.90 3.08
C TYR A 437 -25.92 16.97 4.22
N GLY A 438 -26.64 16.97 5.35
CA GLY A 438 -26.35 16.10 6.49
C GLY A 438 -26.42 14.61 6.14
N LEU A 439 -27.37 14.23 5.29
CA LEU A 439 -27.50 12.87 4.77
C LEU A 439 -26.30 12.47 3.91
N ILE A 440 -25.89 13.32 2.97
CA ILE A 440 -24.74 13.06 2.10
C ILE A 440 -23.44 13.02 2.91
N VAL A 441 -23.26 13.92 3.88
CA VAL A 441 -22.10 13.90 4.79
C VAL A 441 -22.05 12.58 5.55
N SER A 442 -23.18 12.16 6.15
CA SER A 442 -23.25 10.90 6.90
C SER A 442 -22.94 9.69 6.01
N LEU A 443 -23.46 9.69 4.79
CA LEU A 443 -23.21 8.65 3.81
C LEU A 443 -21.74 8.53 3.41
N LEU A 444 -21.10 9.66 3.07
CA LEU A 444 -19.75 9.70 2.53
C LEU A 444 -18.66 9.63 3.61
N SER A 445 -19.04 9.86 4.86
CA SER A 445 -18.16 9.71 6.03
C SER A 445 -18.14 8.28 6.58
N TYR A 446 -18.44 7.28 5.76
CA TYR A 446 -18.51 5.88 6.15
C TYR A 446 -17.16 5.34 6.65
N PRO A 447 -17.16 4.31 7.52
CA PRO A 447 -15.92 3.67 7.98
C PRO A 447 -15.25 2.90 6.83
N TYR A 448 -14.25 3.50 6.20
CA TYR A 448 -13.58 2.96 5.02
C TYR A 448 -12.73 1.71 5.33
N CYS A 449 -13.20 0.54 4.91
CA CYS A 449 -12.59 -0.75 5.26
C CYS A 449 -11.45 -1.21 4.33
N HIS A 450 -11.05 -0.42 3.33
CA HIS A 450 -10.12 -0.85 2.27
C HIS A 450 -8.76 -1.32 2.79
N ALA A 451 -8.18 -0.60 3.76
CA ALA A 451 -6.91 -0.99 4.35
C ALA A 451 -6.97 -2.39 4.98
N ILE A 452 -8.10 -2.71 5.64
CA ILE A 452 -8.36 -4.02 6.24
C ILE A 452 -8.44 -5.09 5.15
N LEU A 453 -9.17 -4.82 4.05
CA LEU A 453 -9.35 -5.76 2.95
C LEU A 453 -8.04 -6.04 2.19
N VAL A 454 -7.23 -5.02 1.94
CA VAL A 454 -5.89 -5.18 1.33
C VAL A 454 -5.00 -6.05 2.22
N ALA A 455 -4.96 -5.76 3.52
CA ALA A 455 -4.22 -6.55 4.49
C ALA A 455 -4.74 -7.99 4.58
N TRP A 456 -6.06 -8.18 4.52
CA TRP A 456 -6.71 -9.48 4.55
C TRP A 456 -6.36 -10.33 3.31
N CYS A 457 -6.37 -9.71 2.13
CA CYS A 457 -5.93 -10.34 0.88
C CYS A 457 -4.46 -10.78 0.95
N SER A 458 -3.58 -9.91 1.44
CA SER A 458 -2.17 -10.24 1.63
C SER A 458 -1.97 -11.37 2.64
N ARG A 459 -2.74 -11.41 3.73
CA ARG A 459 -2.62 -12.47 4.76
C ARG A 459 -3.09 -13.83 4.26
N ASN A 460 -4.13 -13.87 3.44
CA ASN A 460 -4.72 -15.12 2.94
C ASN A 460 -4.04 -15.66 1.66
N SER A 461 -3.04 -14.95 1.13
CA SER A 461 -2.37 -15.32 -0.12
C SER A 461 -1.42 -16.52 0.01
N ASN A 462 -1.34 -17.29 -1.09
CA ASN A 462 -0.69 -18.61 -1.16
C ASN A 462 0.82 -18.67 -0.89
N ASN A 463 1.58 -17.65 -1.26
CA ASN A 463 3.01 -17.55 -0.97
C ASN A 463 3.43 -16.08 -1.04
N VAL A 464 4.63 -15.75 -0.57
CA VAL A 464 5.09 -14.36 -0.50
C VAL A 464 5.09 -13.68 -1.87
N ALA A 465 5.57 -14.37 -2.90
CA ALA A 465 5.58 -13.85 -4.27
C ALA A 465 4.16 -13.59 -4.82
N ALA A 466 3.15 -14.31 -4.33
CA ALA A 466 1.75 -14.13 -4.69
C ALA A 466 1.09 -12.99 -3.91
N ARG A 467 1.57 -12.61 -2.71
CA ARG A 467 0.96 -11.52 -1.90
C ARG A 467 0.84 -10.20 -2.67
N SER A 468 1.91 -9.80 -3.36
CA SER A 468 1.91 -8.55 -4.12
C SER A 468 0.97 -8.60 -5.33
N VAL A 469 0.89 -9.77 -5.98
CA VAL A 469 0.02 -9.99 -7.14
C VAL A 469 -1.45 -10.02 -6.72
N SER A 470 -1.77 -10.70 -5.63
CA SER A 470 -3.13 -10.76 -5.08
C SER A 470 -3.64 -9.39 -4.64
N ALA A 471 -2.80 -8.58 -3.99
CA ALA A 471 -3.14 -7.22 -3.62
C ALA A 471 -3.44 -6.34 -4.85
N ALA A 472 -2.66 -6.49 -5.93
CA ALA A 472 -2.92 -5.82 -7.21
C ALA A 472 -4.24 -6.27 -7.83
N LEU A 473 -4.52 -7.58 -7.90
CA LEU A 473 -5.78 -8.12 -8.40
C LEU A 473 -7.00 -7.65 -7.60
N TYR A 474 -6.86 -7.54 -6.27
CA TYR A 474 -7.88 -6.96 -5.41
C TYR A 474 -8.13 -5.49 -5.76
N ASN A 475 -7.06 -4.69 -5.92
CA ASN A 475 -7.18 -3.29 -6.29
C ASN A 475 -7.84 -3.12 -7.67
N MET A 476 -7.44 -3.92 -8.66
CA MET A 476 -8.08 -3.97 -9.97
C MET A 476 -9.58 -4.30 -9.87
N SER A 477 -9.97 -5.20 -8.96
CA SER A 477 -11.37 -5.54 -8.72
C SER A 477 -12.15 -4.33 -8.17
N VAL A 478 -11.56 -3.57 -7.24
CA VAL A 478 -12.13 -2.31 -6.73
C VAL A 478 -12.32 -1.29 -7.85
N GLN A 479 -11.32 -1.14 -8.72
CA GLN A 479 -11.40 -0.21 -9.84
C GLN A 479 -12.46 -0.62 -10.87
N LEU A 480 -12.63 -1.92 -11.13
CA LEU A 480 -13.73 -2.40 -11.95
C LEU A 480 -15.11 -2.06 -11.36
N GLY A 481 -15.23 -2.08 -10.03
CA GLY A 481 -16.42 -1.62 -9.31
C GLY A 481 -16.68 -0.13 -9.52
N ASN A 482 -15.64 0.68 -9.41
CA ASN A 482 -15.69 2.12 -9.66
C ASN A 482 -16.07 2.46 -11.12
N VAL A 483 -15.71 1.61 -12.08
CA VAL A 483 -16.16 1.75 -13.48
C VAL A 483 -17.67 1.49 -13.55
N ALA A 484 -18.13 0.38 -12.96
CA ALA A 484 -19.54 0.00 -13.00
C ALA A 484 -20.44 1.04 -12.32
N ASP A 485 -20.02 1.62 -11.20
CA ASP A 485 -20.83 2.61 -10.49
C ASP A 485 -20.97 3.95 -11.25
N SER A 486 -20.01 4.29 -12.12
CA SER A 486 -20.02 5.54 -12.91
C SER A 486 -21.22 5.64 -13.87
N PHE A 487 -21.90 4.52 -14.12
CA PHE A 487 -23.07 4.42 -14.99
C PHE A 487 -24.41 4.39 -14.27
N ILE A 488 -24.40 4.38 -12.94
CA ILE A 488 -25.60 4.25 -12.12
C ILE A 488 -26.38 5.57 -12.12
N TYR A 489 -25.71 6.70 -11.86
CA TYR A 489 -26.32 8.02 -11.95
C TYR A 489 -26.34 8.50 -13.40
N ARG A 490 -27.54 8.84 -13.88
CA ARG A 490 -27.76 9.28 -15.25
C ARG A 490 -28.55 10.57 -15.30
N GLU A 491 -28.46 11.25 -16.43
CA GLU A 491 -29.08 12.56 -16.61
C GLU A 491 -30.61 12.54 -16.58
N ASP A 492 -31.24 11.49 -17.10
CA ASP A 492 -32.69 11.29 -17.11
C ASP A 492 -33.28 11.05 -15.71
N ASP A 493 -32.43 10.74 -14.73
CA ASP A 493 -32.82 10.43 -13.35
C ASP A 493 -32.59 11.63 -12.40
N LYS A 494 -32.11 12.77 -12.91
CA LYS A 494 -31.93 14.00 -12.12
C LYS A 494 -33.29 14.57 -11.66
N PRO A 495 -33.33 15.33 -10.55
CA PRO A 495 -32.25 15.56 -9.58
C PRO A 495 -32.19 14.49 -8.45
N TYR A 496 -33.19 13.62 -8.37
CA TYR A 496 -33.39 12.70 -7.24
C TYR A 496 -32.63 11.38 -7.38
N TYR A 497 -32.21 11.02 -8.59
CA TYR A 497 -31.51 9.79 -8.93
C TYR A 497 -32.20 8.53 -8.38
N HIS A 498 -33.54 8.49 -8.46
CA HIS A 498 -34.33 7.42 -7.89
C HIS A 498 -33.87 6.06 -8.43
N ARG A 499 -33.79 5.89 -9.76
CA ARG A 499 -33.38 4.60 -10.36
C ARG A 499 -31.98 4.21 -9.89
N GLY A 500 -31.04 5.15 -9.91
CA GLY A 500 -29.68 4.94 -9.43
C GLY A 500 -29.65 4.51 -7.96
N ASN A 501 -30.31 5.26 -7.08
CA ASN A 501 -30.36 4.97 -5.64
C ASN A 501 -31.00 3.61 -5.34
N MET A 502 -31.99 3.17 -6.13
CA MET A 502 -32.56 1.81 -5.98
C MET A 502 -31.55 0.71 -6.32
N GLN A 503 -30.75 0.91 -7.38
CA GLN A 503 -29.66 -0.01 -7.72
C GLN A 503 -28.59 -0.05 -6.62
N LEU A 504 -28.22 1.12 -6.07
CA LEU A 504 -27.23 1.22 -4.99
C LEU A 504 -27.70 0.52 -3.71
N VAL A 505 -28.98 0.64 -3.34
CA VAL A 505 -29.57 -0.10 -2.21
C VAL A 505 -29.45 -1.61 -2.42
N ALA A 506 -29.80 -2.12 -3.62
CA ALA A 506 -29.69 -3.54 -3.94
C ALA A 506 -28.23 -4.03 -3.87
N ILE A 507 -27.29 -3.26 -4.42
CA ILE A 507 -25.85 -3.58 -4.35
C ILE A 507 -25.35 -3.54 -2.90
N ASN A 508 -25.85 -2.63 -2.07
CA ASN A 508 -25.48 -2.54 -0.66
C ASN A 508 -25.91 -3.80 0.12
N PHE A 509 -27.15 -4.27 -0.09
CA PHE A 509 -27.60 -5.56 0.45
C PHE A 509 -26.75 -6.74 -0.06
N ALA A 510 -26.41 -6.75 -1.35
CA ALA A 510 -25.53 -7.76 -1.92
C ALA A 510 -24.14 -7.75 -1.26
N ALA A 511 -23.58 -6.55 -0.99
CA ALA A 511 -22.30 -6.41 -0.28
C ALA A 511 -22.35 -7.02 1.12
N ILE A 512 -23.41 -6.77 1.90
CA ILE A 512 -23.62 -7.41 3.22
C ILE A 512 -23.65 -8.94 3.07
N GLY A 513 -24.41 -9.45 2.09
CA GLY A 513 -24.49 -10.88 1.79
C GLY A 513 -23.13 -11.50 1.48
N VAL A 514 -22.33 -10.85 0.63
CA VAL A 514 -20.99 -11.33 0.26
C VAL A 514 -20.03 -11.31 1.46
N PHE A 515 -20.09 -10.31 2.35
CA PHE A 515 -19.31 -10.34 3.59
C PHE A 515 -19.66 -11.56 4.44
N LEU A 516 -20.95 -11.84 4.66
CA LEU A 516 -21.40 -13.00 5.43
C LEU A 516 -20.98 -14.32 4.79
N LEU A 517 -21.13 -14.45 3.47
CA LEU A 517 -20.70 -15.63 2.71
C LEU A 517 -19.18 -15.82 2.78
N THR A 518 -18.41 -14.73 2.70
CA THR A 518 -16.94 -14.78 2.82
C THR A 518 -16.52 -15.29 4.19
N LYS A 519 -17.16 -14.84 5.27
CA LYS A 519 -16.90 -15.36 6.61
C LYS A 519 -17.24 -16.84 6.71
N ALA A 520 -18.44 -17.22 6.25
CA ALA A 520 -18.88 -18.62 6.26
C ALA A 520 -17.90 -19.52 5.49
N TYR A 521 -17.42 -19.04 4.33
CA TYR A 521 -16.44 -19.74 3.51
C TYR A 521 -15.12 -19.99 4.26
N TYR A 522 -14.50 -18.96 4.83
CA TYR A 522 -13.22 -19.13 5.52
C TYR A 522 -13.34 -19.93 6.81
N VAL A 523 -14.43 -19.77 7.58
CA VAL A 523 -14.71 -20.59 8.75
C VAL A 523 -14.89 -22.06 8.36
N TYR A 524 -15.62 -22.33 7.27
CA TYR A 524 -15.79 -23.69 6.74
C TYR A 524 -14.47 -24.30 6.29
N ARG A 525 -13.64 -23.55 5.53
CA ARG A 525 -12.32 -24.01 5.07
C ARG A 525 -11.38 -24.31 6.23
N ASN A 526 -11.36 -23.47 7.26
CA ASN A 526 -10.57 -23.72 8.47
C ASN A 526 -11.05 -24.99 9.19
N LYS A 527 -12.37 -25.14 9.41
CA LYS A 527 -12.94 -26.36 10.02
C LYS A 527 -12.64 -27.63 9.22
N GLN A 528 -12.70 -27.56 7.88
CA GLN A 528 -12.35 -28.68 7.01
C GLN A 528 -10.88 -29.09 7.21
N ARG A 529 -9.96 -28.12 7.28
CA ARG A 529 -8.53 -28.36 7.52
C ARG A 529 -8.26 -28.87 8.92
N ASP A 530 -8.92 -28.32 9.93
CA ASP A 530 -8.82 -28.80 11.31
C ASP A 530 -9.23 -30.26 11.42
N ARG A 531 -10.31 -30.68 10.74
CA ARG A 531 -10.74 -32.09 10.72
C ARG A 531 -9.66 -33.01 10.16
N ILE A 532 -9.05 -32.63 9.02
CA ILE A 532 -7.99 -33.42 8.37
C ILE A 532 -6.73 -33.44 9.24
N TRP A 533 -6.30 -32.27 9.72
CA TRP A 533 -5.12 -32.14 10.55
C TRP A 533 -5.25 -32.89 11.88
N ASN A 534 -6.41 -32.81 12.52
CA ASN A 534 -6.68 -33.49 13.78
C ASN A 534 -6.83 -35.01 13.61
N SER A 535 -7.17 -35.51 12.42
CA SER A 535 -7.16 -36.95 12.12
C SER A 535 -5.77 -37.53 11.89
N MET A 536 -4.75 -36.70 11.65
CA MET A 536 -3.36 -37.15 11.49
C MET A 536 -2.72 -37.44 12.85
N THR A 537 -1.93 -38.50 12.91
CA THR A 537 -1.01 -38.81 14.00
C THR A 537 0.10 -37.77 14.10
N GLN A 538 0.82 -37.72 15.23
CA GLN A 538 1.90 -36.75 15.41
C GLN A 538 3.04 -36.96 14.41
N GLU A 539 3.39 -38.22 14.09
CA GLU A 539 4.40 -38.55 13.09
C GLU A 539 3.99 -38.10 11.68
N GLU A 540 2.73 -38.28 11.29
CA GLU A 540 2.21 -37.80 10.00
C GLU A 540 2.20 -36.27 9.91
N ARG A 541 1.93 -35.56 11.01
CA ARG A 541 2.02 -34.09 11.05
C ARG A 541 3.47 -33.63 10.88
N ASP A 542 4.39 -34.26 11.57
CA ASP A 542 5.82 -33.91 11.49
C ASP A 542 6.40 -34.24 10.10
N ASP A 543 5.98 -35.35 9.49
CA ASP A 543 6.30 -35.68 8.10
C ASP A 543 5.72 -34.65 7.12
N TYR A 544 4.44 -34.30 7.30
CA TYR A 544 3.78 -33.30 6.45
C TYR A 544 4.51 -31.95 6.51
N VAL A 545 4.86 -31.46 7.69
CA VAL A 545 5.54 -30.16 7.85
C VAL A 545 6.90 -30.16 7.15
N LYS A 546 7.64 -31.28 7.20
CA LYS A 546 8.98 -31.42 6.63
C LYS A 546 8.98 -31.66 5.11
N ASN A 547 8.04 -32.48 4.62
CA ASN A 547 8.11 -33.03 3.26
C ASN A 547 7.03 -32.49 2.30
N THR A 548 6.07 -31.70 2.78
CA THR A 548 5.00 -31.18 1.91
C THR A 548 5.54 -30.25 0.82
N LYS A 549 5.09 -30.47 -0.42
CA LYS A 549 5.34 -29.56 -1.55
C LYS A 549 4.33 -28.40 -1.62
N LEU A 550 3.33 -28.39 -0.74
CA LEU A 550 2.31 -27.35 -0.69
C LEU A 550 2.86 -26.10 0.01
N VAL A 551 2.49 -24.93 -0.50
CA VAL A 551 3.00 -23.63 -0.01
C VAL A 551 1.83 -22.74 0.42
N GLY A 552 2.05 -22.01 1.52
CA GLY A 552 1.14 -21.07 2.18
C GLY A 552 -0.32 -21.53 2.22
N SER A 553 -1.24 -20.81 1.55
CA SER A 553 -2.68 -21.01 1.73
C SER A 553 -3.17 -22.39 1.27
N ARG A 554 -2.40 -23.17 0.50
CA ARG A 554 -2.69 -24.57 0.17
C ARG A 554 -2.28 -25.58 1.25
N ARG A 555 -1.49 -25.19 2.25
CA ARG A 555 -1.07 -26.11 3.32
C ARG A 555 -2.19 -26.40 4.31
N LEU A 556 -2.15 -27.58 4.92
CA LEU A 556 -3.13 -28.04 5.92
C LEU A 556 -2.96 -27.36 7.29
N ASP A 557 -1.75 -26.92 7.63
CA ASP A 557 -1.43 -26.15 8.85
C ASP A 557 -1.75 -24.65 8.72
N PHE A 558 -2.04 -24.17 7.51
CA PHE A 558 -2.45 -22.79 7.28
C PHE A 558 -3.91 -22.56 7.70
N ARG A 559 -4.18 -21.47 8.42
CA ARG A 559 -5.52 -21.00 8.76
C ARG A 559 -5.80 -19.66 8.09
N PHE A 560 -6.91 -19.58 7.36
CA PHE A 560 -7.38 -18.33 6.79
C PHE A 560 -7.78 -17.37 7.89
N ALA A 561 -7.30 -16.13 7.79
CA ALA A 561 -7.88 -15.04 8.54
C ALA A 561 -9.31 -14.81 8.03
N HIS A 562 -10.20 -14.42 8.93
CA HIS A 562 -11.54 -13.95 8.62
C HIS A 562 -11.93 -12.79 9.52
#